data_AF-E3I5G1-F1
#
_entry.id   AF-E3I5G1-F1
#
_cell.length_a   1.000
_cell.length_b   1.000
_cell.length_c   1.000
_cell.angle_alpha   90.00
_cell.angle_beta   90.00
_cell.angle_gamma   90.00
#
_symmetry.space_group_name_H-M   'P 1'
#
loop_
_entity.id
_entity.type
_entity.pdbx_description
1 polymer ?
#
loop_
_entity_poly.entity_id
_entity_poly.type
_entity_poly.pdbx_seq_one_letter_code
_entity_poly.pdbx_strand_id
1 'polypeptide(L)'
;MIFAAIIPPTVLGKILEECLRLLLAVACKKYEDLPGDQLDALPMHLADDPSRHALIVARAPKEGMLRELADPRIFKLAVVDSPRHAVEFVRTPGMKFTDCVRHVSGCLAASHDWITRHAPVILDRHACAVPLADFIWNIARIYRLTLTEKDLAFIVEKLASELEPRSELTLGALREWRSQPLQPLNDIEAYLVEASLGPYEAVTDKPVDRLVWPGALFFPEGNIDGYSNKFDLTGRSRILIYGPSHRLPVGHWKAVPVFSVDGNESGNTLVVDVYNGEIQGCANWPLPSRGKFTCEIGFHNLDPGKEVEVRFAIGQGAIEGELEIEHVIIERVAGIT
;
A
#
# COMPACT_ATOMS: atom_id res chain seq x y z
N MET A 1 -28.15 6.55 5.03
CA MET A 1 -27.35 5.34 4.68
C MET A 1 -25.87 5.71 4.65
N ILE A 2 -24.96 4.79 4.97
CA ILE A 2 -23.52 5.05 4.93
C ILE A 2 -22.89 4.26 3.79
N PHE A 3 -22.08 4.97 3.01
CA PHE A 3 -21.32 4.46 1.89
C PHE A 3 -19.84 4.59 2.23
N ALA A 4 -19.08 3.49 2.13
CA ALA A 4 -17.67 3.49 2.43
C ALA A 4 -16.88 2.91 1.25
N ALA A 5 -15.85 3.63 0.84
CA ALA A 5 -14.95 3.21 -0.21
C ALA A 5 -13.49 3.28 0.26
N ILE A 6 -12.77 2.16 0.10
CA ILE A 6 -11.31 2.13 0.23
C ILE A 6 -10.71 2.21 -1.17
N ILE A 7 -10.00 3.29 -1.41
CA ILE A 7 -9.56 3.70 -2.74
C ILE A 7 -8.05 3.95 -2.70
N PRO A 8 -7.23 3.23 -3.47
CA PRO A 8 -5.79 3.48 -3.50
C PRO A 8 -5.52 4.82 -4.19
N PRO A 9 -4.36 5.44 -3.94
CA PRO A 9 -3.99 6.69 -4.59
C PRO A 9 -3.57 6.41 -6.05
N THR A 10 -4.54 6.14 -6.93
CA THR A 10 -4.33 5.96 -8.38
C THR A 10 -5.26 6.86 -9.17
N VAL A 11 -5.03 6.96 -10.49
CA VAL A 11 -5.95 7.67 -11.41
C VAL A 11 -7.35 7.05 -11.36
N LEU A 12 -7.45 5.72 -11.41
CA LEU A 12 -8.72 5.01 -11.27
C LEU A 12 -9.40 5.37 -9.95
N GLY A 13 -8.62 5.37 -8.86
CA GLY A 13 -9.13 5.73 -7.56
C GLY A 13 -9.69 7.16 -7.51
N LYS A 14 -8.97 8.13 -8.08
CA LYS A 14 -9.44 9.51 -8.16
C LYS A 14 -10.73 9.65 -8.98
N ILE A 15 -10.82 8.98 -10.14
CA ILE A 15 -12.04 8.98 -10.97
C ILE A 15 -13.22 8.39 -10.21
N LEU A 16 -13.02 7.26 -9.52
CA LEU A 16 -14.08 6.65 -8.74
C LEU A 16 -14.52 7.56 -7.59
N GLU A 17 -13.59 8.21 -6.90
CA GLU A 17 -13.91 9.13 -5.82
C GLU A 17 -14.85 10.26 -6.30
N GLU A 18 -14.54 10.89 -7.43
CA GLU A 18 -15.42 11.91 -8.02
C GLU A 18 -16.75 11.32 -8.52
N CYS A 19 -16.71 10.13 -9.13
CA CYS A 19 -17.91 9.42 -9.54
C CYS A 19 -18.86 9.16 -8.35
N LEU A 20 -18.34 8.74 -7.19
CA LEU A 20 -19.14 8.48 -6.00
C LEU A 20 -19.78 9.75 -5.45
N ARG A 21 -19.03 10.86 -5.41
CA ARG A 21 -19.56 12.16 -4.98
C ARG A 21 -20.69 12.64 -5.88
N LEU A 22 -20.51 12.59 -7.20
CA LEU A 22 -21.53 12.99 -8.16
C LEU A 22 -22.75 12.07 -8.09
N LEU A 23 -22.52 10.76 -8.01
CA LEU A 23 -23.57 9.77 -7.88
C LEU A 23 -24.44 10.02 -6.66
N LEU A 24 -23.84 10.28 -5.50
CA LEU A 24 -24.56 10.56 -4.26
C LEU A 24 -25.22 11.94 -4.27
N ALA A 25 -24.60 12.95 -4.89
CA ALA A 25 -25.22 14.27 -5.04
C ALA A 25 -26.53 14.20 -5.84
N VAL A 26 -26.59 13.33 -6.85
CA VAL A 26 -27.76 13.17 -7.70
C VAL A 26 -28.79 12.23 -7.08
N ALA A 27 -28.35 11.08 -6.55
CA ALA A 27 -29.24 10.06 -6.02
C ALA A 27 -29.76 10.38 -4.61
N CYS A 28 -29.02 11.14 -3.80
CA CYS A 28 -29.36 11.47 -2.43
C CYS A 28 -29.70 12.96 -2.30
N LYS A 29 -30.90 13.27 -1.82
CA LYS A 29 -31.34 14.67 -1.59
C LYS A 29 -30.41 15.44 -0.63
N LYS A 30 -29.80 14.74 0.32
CA LYS A 30 -28.83 15.25 1.29
C LYS A 30 -27.81 14.16 1.58
N TYR A 31 -26.54 14.43 1.31
CA TYR A 31 -25.44 13.61 1.80
C TYR A 31 -24.29 14.49 2.30
N GLU A 32 -23.42 13.91 3.10
CA GLU A 32 -22.22 14.55 3.61
C GLU A 32 -20.98 13.71 3.26
N ASP A 33 -19.91 14.38 2.84
CA ASP A 33 -18.60 13.75 2.66
C ASP A 33 -17.86 13.81 3.99
N LEU A 34 -17.70 12.66 4.63
CA LEU A 34 -17.00 12.53 5.89
C LEU A 34 -15.54 12.17 5.60
N PRO A 35 -14.58 13.03 5.98
CA PRO A 35 -13.17 12.69 5.94
C PRO A 35 -12.91 11.38 6.71
N GLY A 36 -12.05 10.51 6.18
CA GLY A 36 -11.75 9.23 6.80
C GLY A 36 -11.14 9.31 8.21
N ASP A 37 -10.69 10.50 8.63
CA ASP A 37 -10.20 10.78 9.98
C ASP A 37 -11.25 11.37 10.94
N GLN A 38 -12.49 11.60 10.49
CA GLN A 38 -13.58 12.17 11.31
C GLN A 38 -14.67 11.14 11.69
N LEU A 39 -14.31 9.86 11.75
CA LEU A 39 -15.29 8.79 12.00
C LEU A 39 -15.86 8.74 13.40
N ASP A 40 -15.23 9.39 14.37
CA ASP A 40 -15.82 9.54 15.71
C ASP A 40 -17.16 10.30 15.67
N ALA A 41 -17.43 11.05 14.59
CA ALA A 41 -18.72 11.71 14.36
C ALA A 41 -19.79 10.78 13.76
N LEU A 42 -19.43 9.58 13.28
CA LEU A 42 -20.35 8.67 12.58
C LEU A 42 -21.56 8.27 13.44
N PRO A 43 -21.41 7.93 14.74
CA PRO A 43 -22.57 7.60 15.59
C PRO A 43 -23.52 8.78 15.79
N MET A 44 -23.00 10.00 15.93
CA MET A 44 -23.81 11.22 16.03
C MET A 44 -24.54 11.49 14.71
N HIS A 45 -23.85 11.35 13.59
CA HIS A 45 -24.43 11.50 12.25
C HIS A 45 -25.62 10.59 12.00
N LEU A 46 -25.53 9.34 12.48
CA LEU A 46 -26.60 8.37 12.37
C LEU A 46 -27.79 8.65 13.31
N ALA A 47 -27.54 9.30 14.44
CA ALA A 47 -28.56 9.56 15.46
C ALA A 47 -29.43 10.78 15.13
N ASP A 48 -28.85 11.81 14.51
CA ASP A 48 -29.52 13.11 14.33
C ASP A 48 -30.60 13.11 13.23
N ASP A 49 -30.41 12.35 12.15
CA ASP A 49 -31.34 12.34 11.02
C ASP A 49 -31.22 11.04 10.19
N PRO A 50 -32.18 10.10 10.29
CA PRO A 50 -32.15 8.84 9.56
C PRO A 50 -32.25 9.02 8.03
N SER A 51 -32.63 10.21 7.54
CA SER A 51 -32.64 10.53 6.11
C SER A 51 -31.29 11.01 5.57
N ARG A 52 -30.29 11.25 6.44
CA ARG A 52 -28.95 11.64 6.01
C ARG A 52 -28.18 10.46 5.45
N HIS A 53 -27.43 10.77 4.40
CA HIS A 53 -26.47 9.87 3.79
C HIS A 53 -25.05 10.36 4.07
N ALA A 54 -24.10 9.44 4.17
CA ALA A 54 -22.70 9.79 4.35
C ALA A 54 -21.84 8.99 3.37
N LEU A 55 -20.84 9.65 2.79
CA LEU A 55 -19.76 9.02 2.05
C LEU A 55 -18.50 9.07 2.89
N ILE A 56 -17.81 7.94 3.03
CA ILE A 56 -16.50 7.83 3.65
C ILE A 56 -15.55 7.32 2.59
N VAL A 57 -14.49 8.08 2.30
CA VAL A 57 -13.42 7.65 1.40
C VAL A 57 -12.10 7.59 2.16
N ALA A 58 -11.42 6.45 2.07
CA ALA A 58 -10.15 6.23 2.73
C ALA A 58 -9.10 5.67 1.77
N ARG A 59 -7.85 6.13 1.92
CA ARG A 59 -6.68 5.59 1.18
C ARG A 59 -5.79 4.70 2.04
N ALA A 60 -5.65 5.06 3.32
CA ALA A 60 -4.87 4.35 4.32
C ALA A 60 -5.68 4.34 5.62
N PRO A 61 -6.65 3.42 5.75
CA PRO A 61 -7.55 3.43 6.88
C PRO A 61 -6.85 3.13 8.20
N LYS A 62 -7.17 3.91 9.24
CA LYS A 62 -6.71 3.61 10.60
C LYS A 62 -7.54 2.49 11.22
N GLU A 63 -7.00 1.79 12.21
CA GLU A 63 -7.70 0.67 12.87
C GLU A 63 -9.08 1.05 13.45
N GLY A 64 -9.20 2.24 14.05
CA GLY A 64 -10.48 2.77 14.52
C GLY A 64 -11.53 2.87 13.41
N MET A 65 -11.12 3.36 12.23
CA MET A 65 -11.99 3.40 11.04
C MET A 65 -12.43 2.00 10.62
N LEU A 66 -11.49 1.05 10.54
CA LEU A 66 -11.78 -0.30 10.09
C LEU A 66 -12.81 -1.01 10.99
N ARG A 67 -12.77 -0.74 12.30
CA ARG A 67 -13.76 -1.25 13.26
C ARG A 67 -15.16 -0.71 12.97
N GLU A 68 -15.31 0.59 12.71
CA GLU A 68 -16.61 1.18 12.36
C GLU A 68 -17.11 0.68 11.00
N LEU A 69 -16.21 0.56 10.01
CA LEU A 69 -16.52 0.02 8.68
C LEU A 69 -16.88 -1.48 8.70
N ALA A 70 -16.73 -2.17 9.83
CA ALA A 70 -17.17 -3.55 9.97
C ALA A 70 -18.70 -3.68 10.00
N ASP A 71 -19.44 -2.60 10.33
CA ASP A 71 -20.90 -2.62 10.42
C ASP A 71 -21.55 -3.16 9.12
N PRO A 72 -22.43 -4.18 9.19
CA PRO A 72 -23.09 -4.76 8.01
C PRO A 72 -24.08 -3.81 7.32
N ARG A 73 -24.47 -2.71 7.96
CA ARG A 73 -25.36 -1.68 7.39
C ARG A 73 -24.63 -0.71 6.47
N ILE A 74 -23.29 -0.71 6.50
CA ILE A 74 -22.46 0.10 5.63
C ILE A 74 -22.28 -0.62 4.30
N PHE A 75 -22.52 0.08 3.20
CA PHE A 75 -22.18 -0.42 1.87
C PHE A 75 -20.69 -0.22 1.63
N LYS A 76 -19.99 -1.30 1.28
CA LYS A 76 -18.53 -1.36 1.27
C LYS A 76 -18.03 -1.61 -0.14
N LEU A 77 -17.15 -0.74 -0.60
CA LEU A 77 -16.47 -0.82 -1.87
C LEU A 77 -14.96 -0.78 -1.64
N ALA A 78 -14.22 -1.61 -2.36
CA ALA A 78 -12.77 -1.54 -2.43
C ALA A 78 -12.34 -1.44 -3.89
N VAL A 79 -11.31 -0.65 -4.15
CA VAL A 79 -10.64 -0.64 -5.44
C VAL A 79 -9.29 -1.32 -5.29
N VAL A 80 -9.01 -2.24 -6.23
CA VAL A 80 -7.71 -2.85 -6.37
C VAL A 80 -7.14 -2.42 -7.71
N ASP A 81 -5.96 -1.82 -7.68
CA ASP A 81 -5.25 -1.30 -8.85
C ASP A 81 -3.75 -1.52 -8.66
N SER A 82 -2.98 -1.26 -9.69
CA SER A 82 -1.54 -1.56 -9.69
C SER A 82 -0.76 -0.67 -8.71
N PRO A 83 0.04 -1.24 -7.79
CA PRO A 83 0.96 -0.51 -6.94
C PRO A 83 1.91 0.37 -7.76
N ARG A 84 2.30 -0.05 -8.96
CA ARG A 84 3.08 0.77 -9.89
C ARG A 84 2.38 2.08 -10.21
N HIS A 85 1.12 2.00 -10.64
CA HIS A 85 0.34 3.20 -10.92
C HIS A 85 0.12 4.05 -9.66
N ALA A 86 -0.02 3.43 -8.50
CA ALA A 86 -0.12 4.17 -7.24
C ALA A 86 1.16 4.95 -6.92
N VAL A 87 2.33 4.34 -7.11
CA VAL A 87 3.62 5.01 -6.91
C VAL A 87 3.81 6.14 -7.92
N GLU A 88 3.50 5.90 -9.20
CA GLU A 88 3.54 6.94 -10.24
C GLU A 88 2.59 8.10 -9.93
N PHE A 89 1.41 7.81 -9.36
CA PHE A 89 0.40 8.81 -9.01
C PHE A 89 0.80 9.68 -7.81
N VAL A 90 1.37 9.11 -6.75
CA VAL A 90 1.78 9.88 -5.56
C VAL A 90 3.09 10.64 -5.77
N ARG A 91 3.86 10.28 -6.81
CA ARG A 91 5.15 10.91 -7.11
C ARG A 91 4.96 12.36 -7.54
N THR A 92 5.27 13.27 -6.63
CA THR A 92 5.27 14.72 -6.89
C THR A 92 6.71 15.23 -7.08
N PRO A 93 6.92 16.37 -7.78
CA PRO A 93 8.24 16.97 -7.90
C PRO A 93 8.90 17.18 -6.52
N GLY A 94 10.06 16.56 -6.31
CA GLY A 94 10.82 16.64 -5.05
C GLY A 94 10.60 15.49 -4.07
N MET A 95 9.60 14.62 -4.28
CA MET A 95 9.42 13.42 -3.47
C MET A 95 10.39 12.32 -3.92
N LYS A 96 11.08 11.68 -2.97
CA LYS A 96 11.96 10.54 -3.29
C LYS A 96 11.12 9.33 -3.69
N PHE A 97 11.67 8.51 -4.59
CA PHE A 97 11.04 7.26 -5.02
C PHE A 97 10.68 6.37 -3.83
N THR A 98 11.60 6.20 -2.89
CA THR A 98 11.42 5.34 -1.72
C THR A 98 10.32 5.84 -0.78
N ASP A 99 10.18 7.16 -0.62
CA ASP A 99 9.06 7.73 0.14
C ASP A 99 7.71 7.46 -0.54
N CYS A 100 7.66 7.47 -1.87
CA CYS A 100 6.46 7.10 -2.62
C CYS A 100 6.10 5.62 -2.39
N VAL A 101 7.10 4.72 -2.46
CA VAL A 101 6.91 3.28 -2.20
C VAL A 101 6.43 3.04 -0.76
N ARG A 102 7.04 3.70 0.24
CA ARG A 102 6.61 3.61 1.65
C ARG A 102 5.18 4.10 1.86
N HIS A 103 4.82 5.21 1.23
CA HIS A 103 3.45 5.74 1.29
C HIS A 103 2.44 4.73 0.73
N VAL A 104 2.68 4.23 -0.49
CA VAL A 104 1.80 3.26 -1.15
C VAL A 104 1.74 1.94 -0.38
N SER A 105 2.88 1.45 0.13
CA SER A 105 2.94 0.29 1.02
C SER A 105 2.00 0.47 2.22
N GLY A 106 1.96 1.65 2.81
CA GLY A 106 1.04 1.96 3.91
C GLY A 106 -0.43 1.90 3.52
N CYS A 107 -0.79 2.47 2.37
CA CYS A 107 -2.15 2.38 1.83
C CYS A 107 -2.58 0.92 1.63
N LEU A 108 -1.71 0.13 1.00
CA LEU A 108 -1.97 -1.27 0.67
C LEU A 108 -2.09 -2.13 1.93
N ALA A 109 -1.12 -2.03 2.85
CA ALA A 109 -1.11 -2.80 4.10
C ALA A 109 -2.32 -2.48 4.99
N ALA A 110 -2.68 -1.20 5.12
CA ALA A 110 -3.83 -0.79 5.92
C ALA A 110 -5.17 -1.26 5.33
N SER A 111 -5.27 -1.28 3.99
CA SER A 111 -6.49 -1.69 3.29
C SER A 111 -6.66 -3.20 3.23
N HIS A 112 -5.54 -3.93 3.18
CA HIS A 112 -5.48 -5.37 2.99
C HIS A 112 -6.37 -6.17 3.95
N ASP A 113 -6.20 -5.95 5.26
CA ASP A 113 -6.92 -6.73 6.27
C ASP A 113 -8.41 -6.45 6.24
N TRP A 114 -8.80 -5.23 5.86
CA TRP A 114 -10.20 -4.89 5.73
C TRP A 114 -10.86 -5.56 4.52
N ILE A 115 -10.19 -5.52 3.36
CA ILE A 115 -10.68 -6.16 2.12
C ILE A 115 -10.89 -7.65 2.37
N THR A 116 -9.90 -8.32 2.95
CA THR A 116 -9.94 -9.76 3.19
C THR A 116 -10.96 -10.18 4.26
N ARG A 117 -11.19 -9.37 5.31
CA ARG A 117 -12.12 -9.72 6.41
C ARG A 117 -13.57 -9.33 6.17
N HIS A 118 -13.82 -8.23 5.46
CA HIS A 118 -15.16 -7.66 5.35
C HIS A 118 -15.82 -7.89 3.99
N ALA A 119 -15.13 -8.56 3.06
CA ALA A 119 -15.63 -8.93 1.74
C ALA A 119 -16.39 -7.79 1.06
N PRO A 120 -15.77 -6.60 0.88
CA PRO A 120 -16.39 -5.50 0.16
C PRO A 120 -16.67 -5.92 -1.29
N VAL A 121 -17.49 -5.14 -2.00
CA VAL A 121 -17.49 -5.28 -3.46
C VAL A 121 -16.15 -4.76 -3.98
N ILE A 122 -15.45 -5.60 -4.74
CA ILE A 122 -14.13 -5.28 -5.26
C ILE A 122 -14.27 -4.84 -6.71
N LEU A 123 -13.70 -3.66 -7.00
CA LEU A 123 -13.50 -3.17 -8.35
C LEU A 123 -12.02 -3.31 -8.66
N ASP A 124 -11.70 -4.35 -9.45
CA ASP A 124 -10.37 -4.47 -10.00
C ASP A 124 -10.21 -3.67 -11.30
N ARG A 125 -8.98 -3.59 -11.76
CA ARG A 125 -8.66 -2.87 -12.99
C ARG A 125 -9.36 -3.45 -14.23
N HIS A 126 -9.62 -4.74 -14.31
CA HIS A 126 -10.21 -5.39 -15.47
C HIS A 126 -11.73 -5.20 -15.51
N ALA A 127 -12.39 -5.20 -14.36
CA ALA A 127 -13.82 -4.95 -14.19
C ALA A 127 -14.24 -3.55 -14.69
N CYS A 128 -13.28 -2.64 -14.77
CA CYS A 128 -13.46 -1.26 -15.21
C CYS A 128 -13.22 -1.05 -16.72
N ALA A 129 -12.99 -2.10 -17.51
CA ALA A 129 -12.86 -2.01 -18.98
C ALA A 129 -14.23 -1.92 -19.67
N VAL A 130 -15.11 -1.04 -19.17
CA VAL A 130 -16.50 -0.88 -19.62
C VAL A 130 -16.77 0.59 -19.99
N PRO A 131 -17.83 0.87 -20.77
CA PRO A 131 -18.31 2.23 -20.97
C PRO A 131 -18.58 2.93 -19.63
N LEU A 132 -18.27 4.24 -19.54
CA LEU A 132 -18.41 5.00 -18.30
C LEU A 132 -19.85 4.96 -17.75
N ALA A 133 -20.84 5.00 -18.63
CA ALA A 133 -22.25 4.89 -18.26
C ALA A 133 -22.56 3.55 -17.56
N ASP A 134 -22.06 2.44 -18.10
CA ASP A 134 -22.25 1.10 -17.52
C ASP A 134 -21.51 0.97 -16.18
N PHE A 135 -20.33 1.58 -16.08
CA PHE A 135 -19.60 1.65 -14.82
C PHE A 135 -20.43 2.37 -13.75
N ILE A 136 -20.90 3.59 -14.02
CA ILE A 136 -21.72 4.37 -13.07
C ILE A 136 -22.97 3.60 -12.66
N TRP A 137 -23.65 2.95 -13.62
CA TRP A 137 -24.80 2.10 -13.33
C TRP A 137 -24.46 0.93 -12.40
N ASN A 138 -23.33 0.26 -12.62
CA ASN A 138 -22.89 -0.83 -11.76
C ASN A 138 -22.61 -0.33 -10.33
N ILE A 139 -21.95 0.83 -10.18
CA ILE A 139 -21.74 1.47 -8.87
C ILE A 139 -23.07 1.80 -8.19
N ALA A 140 -24.00 2.43 -8.91
CA ALA A 140 -25.33 2.76 -8.40
C ALA A 140 -26.06 1.50 -7.89
N ARG A 141 -25.98 0.40 -8.66
CA ARG A 141 -26.57 -0.89 -8.27
C ARG A 141 -25.93 -1.48 -7.02
N ILE A 142 -24.60 -1.42 -6.89
CA ILE A 142 -23.87 -1.88 -5.69
C ILE A 142 -24.38 -1.13 -4.46
N TYR A 143 -24.55 0.19 -4.57
CA TYR A 143 -25.05 1.04 -3.49
C TYR A 143 -26.57 1.09 -3.38
N ARG A 144 -27.29 0.32 -4.20
CA ARG A 144 -28.77 0.27 -4.27
C ARG A 144 -29.40 1.66 -4.45
N LEU A 145 -28.72 2.51 -5.22
CA LEU A 145 -29.19 3.83 -5.60
C LEU A 145 -30.07 3.72 -6.83
N THR A 146 -31.13 4.52 -6.88
CA THR A 146 -31.98 4.65 -8.06
C THR A 146 -31.50 5.84 -8.87
N LEU A 147 -31.23 5.62 -10.15
CA LEU A 147 -30.92 6.68 -11.11
C LEU A 147 -31.95 6.68 -12.23
N THR A 148 -32.18 7.84 -12.82
CA THR A 148 -32.83 7.96 -14.12
C THR A 148 -31.79 8.04 -15.23
N GLU A 149 -32.19 7.85 -16.49
CA GLU A 149 -31.29 8.06 -17.64
C GLU A 149 -30.77 9.50 -17.70
N LYS A 150 -31.58 10.48 -17.26
CA LYS A 150 -31.17 11.89 -17.18
C LYS A 150 -30.08 12.10 -16.14
N ASP A 151 -30.21 11.45 -14.98
CA ASP A 151 -29.21 11.50 -13.90
C ASP A 151 -27.88 10.91 -14.39
N LEU A 152 -27.95 9.76 -15.06
CA LEU A 152 -26.77 9.11 -15.65
C LEU A 152 -26.10 10.01 -16.69
N ALA A 153 -26.86 10.56 -17.63
CA ALA A 153 -26.34 11.44 -18.66
C ALA A 153 -25.64 12.67 -18.05
N PHE A 154 -26.24 13.26 -17.01
CA PHE A 154 -25.65 14.37 -16.27
C PHE A 154 -24.32 13.98 -15.60
N ILE A 155 -24.24 12.83 -14.92
CA ILE A 155 -23.01 12.38 -14.26
C ILE A 155 -21.92 12.10 -15.30
N VAL A 156 -22.26 11.41 -16.40
CA VAL A 156 -21.34 11.13 -17.51
C VAL A 156 -20.81 12.43 -18.12
N GLU A 157 -21.69 13.38 -18.42
CA GLU A 157 -21.31 14.69 -18.96
C GLU A 157 -20.42 15.46 -17.98
N LYS A 158 -20.76 15.45 -16.68
CA LYS A 158 -20.00 16.17 -15.66
C LYS A 158 -18.59 15.60 -15.50
N LEU A 159 -18.47 14.28 -15.38
CA LEU A 159 -17.17 13.60 -15.37
C LEU A 159 -16.43 13.88 -16.67
N ALA A 160 -17.05 13.70 -17.84
CA ALA A 160 -16.41 14.00 -19.13
C ALA A 160 -15.99 15.47 -19.28
N SER A 161 -16.71 16.44 -18.70
CA SER A 161 -16.35 17.85 -18.78
C SER A 161 -15.11 18.20 -17.97
N GLU A 162 -14.89 17.48 -16.87
CA GLU A 162 -13.67 17.57 -16.07
C GLU A 162 -12.51 16.78 -16.71
N LEU A 163 -12.82 15.97 -17.73
CA LEU A 163 -11.95 15.01 -18.38
C LEU A 163 -11.95 15.26 -19.91
N GLU A 164 -11.20 16.28 -20.40
CA GLU A 164 -11.18 16.74 -21.82
C GLU A 164 -11.50 15.70 -22.93
N PRO A 165 -12.18 16.12 -24.01
CA PRO A 165 -13.02 15.22 -24.82
C PRO A 165 -12.23 14.26 -25.72
N ARG A 166 -12.60 12.97 -25.66
CA ARG A 166 -12.37 11.96 -26.71
C ARG A 166 -13.65 11.18 -27.03
N SER A 167 -13.69 10.61 -28.23
CA SER A 167 -14.88 10.04 -28.88
C SER A 167 -15.39 8.71 -28.31
N GLU A 168 -14.68 8.08 -27.37
CA GLU A 168 -15.15 6.90 -26.63
C GLU A 168 -14.83 7.02 -25.14
N LEU A 169 -15.85 7.33 -24.32
CA LEU A 169 -15.77 7.45 -22.86
C LEU A 169 -15.79 6.05 -22.21
N THR A 170 -14.72 5.29 -22.38
CA THR A 170 -14.48 4.10 -21.55
C THR A 170 -13.69 4.50 -20.32
N LEU A 171 -13.94 3.83 -19.19
CA LEU A 171 -13.13 4.06 -17.99
C LEU A 171 -11.66 3.62 -18.23
N GLY A 172 -11.43 2.72 -19.19
CA GLY A 172 -10.11 2.42 -19.76
C GLY A 172 -9.41 3.64 -20.36
N ALA A 173 -10.09 4.35 -21.27
CA ALA A 173 -9.55 5.58 -21.88
C ALA A 173 -9.33 6.70 -20.85
N LEU A 174 -10.19 6.78 -19.83
CA LEU A 174 -10.03 7.74 -18.74
C LEU A 174 -8.82 7.43 -17.83
N ARG A 175 -8.29 6.20 -17.83
CA ARG A 175 -7.02 5.91 -17.13
C ARG A 175 -5.81 6.48 -17.83
N GLU A 176 -5.87 6.57 -19.15
CA GLU A 176 -4.84 7.24 -19.95
C GLU A 176 -4.92 8.76 -19.80
N TRP A 177 -6.05 9.27 -19.33
CA TRP A 177 -6.26 10.69 -19.07
C TRP A 177 -5.46 11.19 -17.86
N ARG A 178 -4.84 12.36 -18.03
CA ARG A 178 -4.00 13.01 -17.03
C ARG A 178 -4.12 14.53 -17.11
N SER A 179 -4.48 15.18 -16.01
CA SER A 179 -4.31 16.63 -15.84
C SER A 179 -2.87 17.03 -15.47
N GLN A 180 -2.06 16.07 -14.98
CA GLN A 180 -0.63 16.23 -14.71
C GLN A 180 0.15 15.03 -15.27
N PRO A 181 1.29 15.25 -15.95
CA PRO A 181 2.12 14.14 -16.42
C PRO A 181 2.66 13.38 -15.20
N LEU A 182 2.21 12.13 -14.99
CA LEU A 182 2.87 11.25 -14.02
C LEU A 182 4.34 11.15 -14.39
N GLN A 183 5.22 11.20 -13.40
CA GLN A 183 6.62 10.89 -13.59
C GLN A 183 6.75 9.37 -13.74
N PRO A 184 6.98 8.85 -14.97
CA PRO A 184 7.06 7.41 -15.17
C PRO A 184 8.22 6.85 -14.35
N LEU A 185 8.03 5.66 -13.80
CA LEU A 185 9.13 4.91 -13.20
C LEU A 185 10.10 4.50 -14.30
N ASN A 186 11.41 4.59 -14.02
CA ASN A 186 12.39 3.90 -14.85
C ASN A 186 12.31 2.37 -14.64
N ASP A 187 12.99 1.58 -15.46
CA ASP A 187 12.90 0.12 -15.43
C ASP A 187 13.31 -0.48 -14.07
N ILE A 188 14.31 0.11 -13.41
CA ILE A 188 14.76 -0.32 -12.07
C ILE A 188 13.68 -0.02 -11.03
N GLU A 189 13.18 1.21 -10.99
CA GLU A 189 12.12 1.62 -10.08
C GLU A 189 10.86 0.76 -10.26
N ALA A 190 10.47 0.50 -11.51
CA ALA A 190 9.34 -0.38 -11.83
C ALA A 190 9.57 -1.79 -11.29
N TYR A 191 10.74 -2.39 -11.54
CA TYR A 191 11.09 -3.70 -10.99
C TYR A 191 11.01 -3.74 -9.46
N LEU A 192 11.53 -2.70 -8.78
CA LEU A 192 11.51 -2.64 -7.32
C LEU A 192 10.09 -2.56 -6.75
N VAL A 193 9.19 -1.80 -7.41
CA VAL A 193 7.77 -1.74 -7.01
C VAL A 193 7.09 -3.09 -7.23
N GLU A 194 7.27 -3.70 -8.39
CA GLU A 194 6.65 -5.01 -8.69
C GLU A 194 7.12 -6.09 -7.72
N ALA A 195 8.43 -6.16 -7.43
CA ALA A 195 8.98 -7.15 -6.51
C ALA A 195 8.46 -6.98 -5.07
N SER A 196 8.34 -5.73 -4.60
CA SER A 196 8.05 -5.44 -3.19
C SER A 196 6.59 -5.18 -2.86
N LEU A 197 5.80 -4.69 -3.82
CA LEU A 197 4.38 -4.36 -3.64
C LEU A 197 3.46 -5.15 -4.57
N GLY A 198 3.96 -5.76 -5.64
CA GLY A 198 3.16 -6.55 -6.59
C GLY A 198 2.27 -7.62 -5.93
N PRO A 199 2.69 -8.32 -4.86
CA PRO A 199 1.81 -9.27 -4.17
C PRO A 199 0.50 -8.68 -3.63
N TYR A 200 0.43 -7.36 -3.41
CA TYR A 200 -0.83 -6.70 -3.01
C TYR A 200 -1.86 -6.60 -4.14
N GLU A 201 -1.48 -6.76 -5.42
CA GLU A 201 -2.43 -6.77 -6.54
C GLU A 201 -3.39 -7.98 -6.48
N ALA A 202 -2.92 -9.10 -5.95
CA ALA A 202 -3.68 -10.34 -5.87
C ALA A 202 -4.70 -10.36 -4.71
N VAL A 203 -4.80 -9.28 -3.92
CA VAL A 203 -5.61 -9.19 -2.70
C VAL A 203 -7.06 -8.94 -3.07
N THR A 204 -7.68 -9.95 -3.67
CA THR A 204 -9.12 -9.98 -3.91
C THR A 204 -9.81 -10.99 -3.01
N ASP A 205 -9.15 -12.12 -2.74
CA ASP A 205 -9.70 -13.22 -1.94
C ASP A 205 -8.73 -13.80 -0.90
N LYS A 206 -7.42 -13.49 -1.01
CA LYS A 206 -6.38 -14.11 -0.19
C LYS A 206 -5.50 -13.07 0.51
N PRO A 207 -5.09 -13.37 1.75
CA PRO A 207 -4.11 -12.53 2.41
C PRO A 207 -2.75 -12.63 1.71
N VAL A 208 -2.02 -11.51 1.65
CA VAL A 208 -0.60 -11.50 1.32
C VAL A 208 0.12 -12.40 2.32
N ASP A 209 0.76 -13.41 1.77
CA ASP A 209 1.52 -14.45 2.46
C ASP A 209 3.03 -14.28 2.24
N ARG A 210 3.44 -13.63 1.15
CA ARG A 210 4.85 -13.48 0.80
C ARG A 210 5.14 -12.17 0.07
N LEU A 211 6.20 -11.49 0.51
CA LEU A 211 6.77 -10.29 -0.12
C LEU A 211 8.27 -10.48 -0.32
N VAL A 212 8.82 -9.86 -1.35
CA VAL A 212 10.27 -9.82 -1.60
C VAL A 212 10.71 -8.36 -1.54
N TRP A 213 11.62 -8.04 -0.63
CA TRP A 213 12.22 -6.71 -0.54
C TRP A 213 13.63 -6.76 -1.15
N PRO A 214 13.83 -6.30 -2.40
CA PRO A 214 15.14 -6.31 -3.02
C PRO A 214 16.15 -5.50 -2.20
N GLY A 215 17.42 -5.92 -2.18
CA GLY A 215 18.49 -5.21 -1.45
C GLY A 215 18.62 -3.74 -1.84
N ALA A 216 18.28 -3.39 -3.08
CA ALA A 216 18.27 -2.01 -3.57
C ALA A 216 17.24 -1.09 -2.89
N LEU A 217 16.28 -1.62 -2.12
CA LEU A 217 15.36 -0.81 -1.30
C LEU A 217 15.91 -0.49 0.11
N PHE A 218 17.10 -0.98 0.44
CA PHE A 218 17.73 -0.76 1.75
C PHE A 218 18.71 0.41 1.70
N PHE A 219 18.86 1.07 2.84
CA PHE A 219 19.67 2.29 2.98
C PHE A 219 20.90 2.01 3.83
N PRO A 220 22.11 2.40 3.38
CA PRO A 220 23.28 2.44 4.24
C PRO A 220 23.10 3.49 5.35
N GLU A 221 23.76 3.27 6.48
CA GLU A 221 23.84 4.28 7.53
C GLU A 221 24.51 5.57 7.01
N GLY A 222 23.82 6.70 7.14
CA GLY A 222 24.34 8.02 6.76
C GLY A 222 24.23 8.38 5.29
N ASN A 223 23.75 7.50 4.40
CA ASN A 223 23.45 7.85 3.01
C ASN A 223 22.07 7.32 2.58
N ILE A 224 21.20 8.23 2.16
CA ILE A 224 19.82 7.93 1.75
C ILE A 224 19.71 7.82 0.21
N ASP A 225 20.78 8.14 -0.52
CA ASP A 225 20.77 8.29 -1.97
C ASP A 225 21.65 7.22 -2.65
N GLY A 226 21.01 6.37 -3.47
CA GLY A 226 21.66 5.39 -4.35
C GLY A 226 21.18 3.95 -4.15
N TYR A 227 21.08 3.21 -5.26
CA TYR A 227 20.84 1.76 -5.24
C TYR A 227 22.20 1.04 -5.06
N SER A 228 22.63 0.84 -3.82
CA SER A 228 23.74 -0.08 -3.54
C SER A 228 23.22 -1.27 -2.76
N ASN A 229 23.67 -2.45 -3.15
CA ASN A 229 23.45 -3.66 -2.40
C ASN A 229 24.72 -4.14 -1.68
N LYS A 230 25.87 -3.47 -1.87
CA LYS A 230 27.16 -3.79 -1.26
C LYS A 230 27.58 -2.74 -0.23
N PHE A 231 28.15 -3.20 0.87
CA PHE A 231 28.40 -2.40 2.06
C PHE A 231 29.70 -2.82 2.76
N ASP A 232 30.54 -1.84 3.06
CA ASP A 232 31.81 -2.03 3.78
C ASP A 232 31.55 -2.32 5.27
N LEU A 233 32.14 -3.41 5.78
CA LEU A 233 32.05 -3.78 7.19
C LEU A 233 32.98 -2.91 8.06
N THR A 234 34.06 -2.37 7.49
CA THR A 234 35.14 -1.69 8.22
C THR A 234 34.62 -0.56 9.11
N GLY A 235 35.10 -0.48 10.34
CA GLY A 235 34.76 0.56 11.30
C GLY A 235 34.20 0.00 12.61
N ARG A 236 33.67 0.88 13.46
CA ARG A 236 33.12 0.54 14.77
C ARG A 236 31.78 -0.20 14.66
N SER A 237 31.34 -0.77 15.79
CA SER A 237 29.98 -1.29 15.95
C SER A 237 28.94 -0.22 15.60
N ARG A 238 28.06 -0.55 14.65
CA ARG A 238 27.05 0.33 14.08
C ARG A 238 26.01 -0.46 13.30
N ILE A 239 24.90 0.20 12.97
CA ILE A 239 23.99 -0.30 11.92
C ILE A 239 24.68 -0.03 10.60
N LEU A 240 24.81 -1.06 9.76
CA LEU A 240 25.35 -0.92 8.42
C LEU A 240 24.25 -0.47 7.47
N ILE A 241 23.09 -1.13 7.58
CA ILE A 241 22.02 -1.06 6.60
C ILE A 241 20.67 -1.21 7.31
N TYR A 242 19.65 -0.48 6.86
CA TYR A 242 18.29 -0.59 7.35
C TYR A 242 17.27 -0.38 6.22
N GLY A 243 16.07 -0.92 6.36
CA GLY A 243 14.97 -0.67 5.42
C GLY A 243 14.08 -1.89 5.17
N PRO A 244 13.19 -1.80 4.16
CA PRO A 244 12.85 -0.61 3.39
C PRO A 244 11.88 0.35 4.12
N SER A 245 11.51 0.06 5.36
CA SER A 245 10.50 0.79 6.14
C SER A 245 9.09 0.64 5.52
N HIS A 246 8.78 -0.57 5.03
CA HIS A 246 7.46 -0.88 4.47
C HIS A 246 6.47 -1.21 5.58
N ARG A 247 5.19 -0.95 5.34
CA ARG A 247 4.13 -1.41 6.23
C ARG A 247 3.68 -2.81 5.82
N LEU A 248 3.30 -3.59 6.81
CA LEU A 248 2.78 -4.95 6.65
C LEU A 248 1.35 -5.01 7.20
N PRO A 249 0.49 -5.90 6.68
CA PRO A 249 -0.76 -6.23 7.34
C PRO A 249 -0.53 -6.87 8.71
N VAL A 250 -1.56 -6.91 9.55
CA VAL A 250 -1.48 -7.53 10.87
C VAL A 250 -1.20 -9.03 10.72
N GLY A 251 -0.31 -9.54 11.56
CA GLY A 251 -0.08 -10.99 11.67
C GLY A 251 1.30 -11.38 12.17
N HIS A 252 1.52 -12.69 12.15
CA HIS A 252 2.81 -13.32 12.43
C HIS A 252 3.60 -13.46 11.14
N TRP A 253 4.82 -12.95 11.16
CA TRP A 253 5.69 -12.90 10.00
C TRP A 253 7.05 -13.49 10.34
N LYS A 254 7.79 -13.90 9.31
CA LYS A 254 9.22 -14.17 9.39
C LYS A 254 9.95 -13.38 8.32
N ALA A 255 11.08 -12.80 8.69
CA ALA A 255 12.03 -12.22 7.76
C ALA A 255 13.14 -13.23 7.45
N VAL A 256 13.41 -13.44 6.17
CA VAL A 256 14.43 -14.35 5.66
C VAL A 256 15.37 -13.55 4.76
N PRO A 257 16.35 -12.83 5.35
CA PRO A 257 17.39 -12.15 4.59
C PRO A 257 18.26 -13.14 3.82
N VAL A 258 18.62 -12.77 2.60
CA VAL A 258 19.57 -13.48 1.73
C VAL A 258 20.70 -12.51 1.42
N PHE A 259 21.90 -12.83 1.89
CA PHE A 259 23.06 -11.95 1.82
C PHE A 259 24.34 -12.73 1.56
N SER A 260 25.38 -12.07 1.07
CA SER A 260 26.73 -12.62 0.94
C SER A 260 27.75 -11.79 1.70
N VAL A 261 28.80 -12.47 2.14
CA VAL A 261 29.96 -11.85 2.79
C VAL A 261 31.19 -12.20 1.96
N ASP A 262 32.13 -11.27 1.86
CA ASP A 262 33.47 -11.52 1.35
C ASP A 262 34.52 -10.83 2.21
N GLY A 263 35.71 -11.41 2.28
CA GLY A 263 36.87 -10.82 2.97
C GLY A 263 36.74 -10.59 4.48
N ASN A 264 35.87 -11.29 5.21
CA ASN A 264 35.69 -11.13 6.67
C ASN A 264 36.64 -12.05 7.49
N GLU A 265 37.95 -11.79 7.45
CA GLU A 265 38.94 -12.67 8.10
C GLU A 265 39.03 -12.47 9.63
N SER A 266 38.53 -11.34 10.15
CA SER A 266 38.50 -11.00 11.59
C SER A 266 37.41 -11.69 12.41
N GLY A 267 36.54 -12.50 11.79
CA GLY A 267 35.50 -13.25 12.52
C GLY A 267 34.41 -12.38 13.15
N ASN A 268 33.90 -11.40 12.40
CA ASN A 268 32.87 -10.48 12.89
C ASN A 268 31.53 -11.17 13.21
N THR A 269 30.74 -10.58 14.10
CA THR A 269 29.35 -11.01 14.35
C THR A 269 28.38 -10.03 13.70
N LEU A 270 27.50 -10.55 12.85
CA LEU A 270 26.38 -9.83 12.28
C LEU A 270 25.17 -9.96 13.20
N VAL A 271 24.57 -8.83 13.50
CA VAL A 271 23.28 -8.73 14.17
C VAL A 271 22.26 -8.36 13.11
N VAL A 272 21.21 -9.16 12.96
CA VAL A 272 20.08 -8.84 12.10
C VAL A 272 18.83 -8.78 12.94
N ASP A 273 18.13 -7.65 12.91
CA ASP A 273 16.92 -7.45 13.69
C ASP A 273 15.77 -6.88 12.86
N VAL A 274 14.54 -7.15 13.30
CA VAL A 274 13.31 -6.57 12.75
C VAL A 274 12.83 -5.48 13.70
N TYR A 275 12.64 -4.28 13.19
CA TYR A 275 12.32 -3.09 13.97
C TYR A 275 11.04 -2.41 13.47
N ASN A 276 10.21 -1.94 14.39
CA ASN A 276 9.00 -1.15 14.08
C ASN A 276 8.76 0.00 15.08
N GLY A 277 9.83 0.56 15.63
CA GLY A 277 9.83 1.44 16.81
C GLY A 277 10.41 0.77 18.05
N GLU A 278 10.45 -0.56 18.06
CA GLU A 278 11.19 -1.40 19.00
C GLU A 278 11.66 -2.68 18.28
N ILE A 279 12.58 -3.43 18.88
CA ILE A 279 13.07 -4.70 18.31
C ILE A 279 12.00 -5.78 18.50
N GLN A 280 11.47 -6.31 17.40
CA GLN A 280 10.45 -7.36 17.39
C GLN A 280 11.05 -8.77 17.30
N GLY A 281 12.24 -8.89 16.72
CA GLY A 281 12.97 -10.14 16.59
C GLY A 281 14.43 -9.86 16.24
N CYS A 282 15.34 -10.75 16.65
CA CYS A 282 16.77 -10.57 16.45
C CYS A 282 17.48 -11.90 16.28
N ALA A 283 18.45 -11.95 15.37
CA ALA A 283 19.39 -13.03 15.18
C ALA A 283 20.82 -12.50 15.27
N ASN A 284 21.67 -13.21 16.01
CA ASN A 284 23.11 -12.94 16.10
C ASN A 284 23.84 -14.08 15.40
N TRP A 285 24.69 -13.77 14.43
CA TRP A 285 25.35 -14.75 13.58
C TRP A 285 26.85 -14.48 13.47
N PRO A 286 27.72 -15.44 13.87
CA PRO A 286 29.15 -15.36 13.59
C PRO A 286 29.40 -15.43 12.08
N LEU A 287 29.81 -14.32 11.46
CA LEU A 287 30.02 -14.27 10.02
C LEU A 287 31.24 -15.11 9.63
N PRO A 288 31.10 -16.01 8.64
CA PRO A 288 32.25 -16.66 8.02
C PRO A 288 33.09 -15.65 7.22
N SER A 289 34.28 -16.08 6.76
CA SER A 289 35.13 -15.21 5.96
C SER A 289 34.56 -14.87 4.59
N ARG A 290 33.83 -15.82 3.98
CA ARG A 290 33.13 -15.63 2.71
C ARG A 290 31.97 -16.59 2.52
N GLY A 291 31.00 -16.21 1.70
CA GLY A 291 29.92 -17.10 1.24
C GLY A 291 28.58 -16.40 1.13
N LYS A 292 27.53 -17.17 0.81
CA LYS A 292 26.13 -16.73 0.78
C LYS A 292 25.37 -17.39 1.92
N PHE A 293 24.57 -16.60 2.62
CA PHE A 293 23.95 -16.98 3.87
C PHE A 293 22.49 -16.52 3.94
N THR A 294 21.77 -17.16 4.85
CA THR A 294 20.41 -16.77 5.22
C THR A 294 20.17 -17.09 6.68
N CYS A 295 19.29 -16.33 7.31
CA CYS A 295 18.77 -16.60 8.65
C CYS A 295 17.26 -16.35 8.65
N GLU A 296 16.56 -16.86 9.67
CA GLU A 296 15.13 -16.62 9.83
C GLU A 296 14.88 -15.85 11.13
N ILE A 297 14.05 -14.81 11.07
CA ILE A 297 13.69 -13.98 12.21
C ILE A 297 12.17 -13.88 12.28
N GLY A 298 11.55 -14.56 13.24
CA GLY A 298 10.12 -14.44 13.50
C GLY A 298 9.80 -13.13 14.23
N PHE A 299 8.70 -12.48 13.86
CA PHE A 299 8.22 -11.26 14.50
C PHE A 299 6.70 -11.09 14.35
N HIS A 300 6.10 -10.26 15.21
CA HIS A 300 4.67 -9.97 15.17
C HIS A 300 4.44 -8.53 14.70
N ASN A 301 3.57 -8.35 13.72
CA ASN A 301 3.11 -7.03 13.34
C ASN A 301 1.69 -6.82 13.85
N LEU A 302 1.54 -6.04 14.92
CA LEU A 302 0.25 -5.79 15.57
C LEU A 302 -0.44 -4.51 15.08
N ASP A 303 0.32 -3.60 14.46
CA ASP A 303 -0.18 -2.31 13.99
C ASP A 303 0.23 -2.12 12.52
N PRO A 304 -0.71 -2.17 11.56
CA PRO A 304 -0.40 -2.01 10.14
C PRO A 304 -0.01 -0.57 9.78
N GLY A 305 -0.12 0.37 10.72
CA GLY A 305 0.34 1.75 10.59
C GLY A 305 1.83 1.93 10.90
N LYS A 306 2.49 0.96 11.54
CA LYS A 306 3.93 1.00 11.82
C LYS A 306 4.73 0.50 10.63
N GLU A 307 5.82 1.21 10.36
CA GLU A 307 6.81 0.77 9.37
C GLU A 307 7.65 -0.35 9.96
N VAL A 308 7.97 -1.33 9.13
CA VAL A 308 8.81 -2.48 9.48
C VAL A 308 10.12 -2.37 8.71
N GLU A 309 11.21 -2.49 9.45
CA GLU A 309 12.57 -2.44 8.94
C GLU A 309 13.30 -3.73 9.31
N VAL A 310 14.12 -4.24 8.39
CA VAL A 310 15.17 -5.20 8.72
C VAL A 310 16.49 -4.45 8.76
N ARG A 311 17.19 -4.57 9.89
CA ARG A 311 18.44 -3.85 10.16
C ARG A 311 19.58 -4.84 10.26
N PHE A 312 20.69 -4.52 9.61
CA PHE A 312 21.93 -5.27 9.64
C PHE A 312 22.96 -4.43 10.37
N ALA A 313 23.53 -4.96 11.44
CA ALA A 313 24.50 -4.27 12.29
C ALA A 313 25.67 -5.18 12.60
N ILE A 314 26.82 -4.58 12.91
CA ILE A 314 27.97 -5.30 13.46
C ILE A 314 28.08 -5.01 14.95
N GLY A 315 28.19 -6.07 15.76
CA GLY A 315 28.27 -5.96 17.22
C GLY A 315 29.64 -5.51 17.73
N GLN A 316 30.66 -5.54 16.89
CA GLN A 316 32.05 -5.20 17.22
C GLN A 316 32.71 -4.46 16.06
N GLY A 317 33.88 -3.88 16.31
CA GLY A 317 34.65 -3.23 15.24
C GLY A 317 35.19 -4.25 14.23
N ALA A 318 35.08 -3.93 12.95
CA ALA A 318 35.67 -4.69 11.85
C ALA A 318 36.78 -3.85 11.19
N ILE A 319 37.82 -4.52 10.69
CA ILE A 319 38.91 -3.87 9.95
C ILE A 319 38.93 -4.22 8.47
N GLU A 320 38.13 -5.21 8.05
CA GLU A 320 37.92 -5.59 6.66
C GLU A 320 36.54 -6.25 6.44
N GLY A 321 36.22 -6.47 5.17
CA GLY A 321 35.10 -7.29 4.70
C GLY A 321 33.98 -6.49 4.05
N GLU A 322 33.22 -7.17 3.20
CA GLU A 322 32.07 -6.62 2.49
C GLU A 322 30.83 -7.48 2.78
N LEU A 323 29.69 -6.81 2.92
CA LEU A 323 28.36 -7.42 3.02
C LEU A 323 27.55 -7.01 1.81
N GLU A 324 26.92 -7.96 1.14
CA GLU A 324 25.98 -7.71 0.04
C GLU A 324 24.60 -8.25 0.39
N ILE A 325 23.55 -7.42 0.31
CA ILE A 325 22.16 -7.88 0.49
C ILE A 325 21.54 -8.13 -0.87
N GLU A 326 21.14 -9.37 -1.14
CA GLU A 326 20.42 -9.69 -2.37
C GLU A 326 18.95 -9.28 -2.25
N HIS A 327 18.29 -9.76 -1.21
CA HIS A 327 16.91 -9.44 -0.87
C HIS A 327 16.57 -9.92 0.54
N VAL A 328 15.41 -9.49 1.04
CA VAL A 328 14.76 -10.05 2.23
C VAL A 328 13.41 -10.59 1.82
N ILE A 329 13.15 -11.87 2.11
CA ILE A 329 11.82 -12.45 1.94
C ILE A 329 11.05 -12.23 3.23
N ILE A 330 9.84 -11.68 3.14
CA ILE A 330 8.92 -11.56 4.27
C ILE A 330 7.79 -12.55 4.03
N GLU A 331 7.64 -13.52 4.93
CA GLU A 331 6.66 -14.60 4.79
C GLU A 331 5.74 -14.64 6.00
N ARG A 332 4.44 -14.81 5.77
CA ARG A 332 3.46 -14.99 6.82
C ARG A 332 3.61 -16.40 7.40
N VAL A 333 3.65 -16.49 8.71
CA VAL A 333 3.71 -17.79 9.41
C VAL A 333 2.28 -18.31 9.55
N ALA A 334 1.96 -19.40 8.85
CA ALA A 334 0.65 -20.05 8.97
C ALA A 334 0.48 -20.68 10.35
N GLY A 335 -0.67 -20.47 11.01
CA GLY A 335 -1.07 -21.28 12.17
C GLY A 335 -1.16 -20.59 13.54
N ILE A 336 -1.17 -19.26 13.60
CA ILE A 336 -1.47 -18.53 14.84
C ILE A 336 -2.53 -17.47 14.50
N THR A 337 -3.79 -17.81 14.71
CA THR A 337 -4.95 -16.89 14.64
C THR A 337 -5.36 -16.47 16.02
#